data_AF-A0A642KS14-F1
#
_entry.id   AF-A0A642KS14-F1
#
_cell.length_a   1.000
_cell.length_b   1.000
_cell.length_c   1.000
_cell.angle_alpha   90.00
_cell.angle_beta   90.00
_cell.angle_gamma   90.00
#
_symmetry.space_group_name_H-M   'P 1'
#
loop_
_entity.id
_entity.type
_entity.pdbx_description
1 polymer ?
#
loop_
_entity_poly.entity_id
_entity_poly.type
_entity_poly.pdbx_seq_one_letter_code
_entity_poly.pdbx_strand_id
1 'polypeptide(L)'
;MAELRILDFNGTQVSFVVGGRTVLVCVSELSKSLTKAQQPSRWLATKQAKELVRQISQMKRIQVESLVNVRHGGVINGTWMYAEVAVAYAEWLSPEIGKNCSEGIKEVIGVKTSK
;
A
#
# COMPACT_ATOMS: atom_id res chain seq x y z
N MET A 1 8.19 -17.66 2.30
CA MET A 1 8.90 -16.81 1.32
C MET A 1 7.96 -15.67 0.92
N ALA A 2 8.46 -14.45 0.83
CA ALA A 2 7.68 -13.31 0.34
C ALA A 2 7.77 -13.26 -1.19
N GLU A 3 6.66 -13.01 -1.87
CA GLU A 3 6.55 -13.01 -3.33
C GLU A 3 6.25 -11.59 -3.81
N LEU A 4 6.96 -11.12 -4.84
CA LEU A 4 6.65 -9.86 -5.51
C LEU A 4 5.66 -10.13 -6.65
N ARG A 5 4.56 -9.37 -6.68
CA ARG A 5 3.55 -9.40 -7.73
C ARG A 5 3.32 -8.00 -8.25
N ILE A 6 2.98 -7.89 -9.53
CA ILE A 6 2.70 -6.61 -10.18
C ILE A 6 1.32 -6.73 -10.83
N LEU A 7 0.43 -5.79 -10.52
CA LEU A 7 -0.89 -5.67 -11.13
C LEU A 7 -0.98 -4.37 -11.92
N ASP A 8 -1.76 -4.37 -12.99
CA ASP A 8 -2.04 -3.18 -13.78
C ASP A 8 -3.38 -2.57 -13.36
N PHE A 9 -3.36 -1.31 -12.95
CA PHE A 9 -4.54 -0.51 -12.66
C PHE A 9 -4.72 0.53 -13.75
N ASN A 10 -5.36 0.13 -14.85
CA ASN A 10 -5.64 0.99 -16.00
C ASN A 10 -4.37 1.70 -16.54
N GLY A 11 -3.29 0.95 -16.74
CA GLY A 11 -1.99 1.46 -17.19
C GLY A 11 -1.05 1.91 -16.07
N THR A 12 -1.48 1.82 -14.81
CA THR A 12 -0.63 2.05 -13.64
C THR A 12 -0.18 0.72 -13.06
N GLN A 13 1.06 0.33 -13.31
CA GLN A 13 1.64 -0.86 -12.70
C GLN A 13 1.93 -0.63 -11.23
N VAL A 14 1.38 -1.49 -10.37
CA VAL A 14 1.54 -1.42 -8.91
C VAL A 14 2.05 -2.74 -8.37
N SER A 15 3.10 -2.64 -7.58
CA SER A 15 3.83 -3.74 -7.00
C SER A 15 3.30 -4.09 -5.61
N PHE A 16 3.20 -5.38 -5.34
CA PHE A 16 2.73 -5.99 -4.12
C PHE A 16 3.75 -6.99 -3.60
N VAL A 17 4.12 -6.90 -2.32
CA VAL A 17 4.90 -7.95 -1.65
C VAL A 17 3.97 -8.76 -0.77
N VAL A 18 3.82 -10.05 -1.10
CA VAL A 18 2.90 -10.98 -0.44
C VAL A 18 3.70 -11.96 0.43
N GLY A 19 3.66 -11.77 1.75
CA GLY A 19 4.35 -12.62 2.73
C GLY A 19 3.38 -13.26 3.71
N GLY A 20 3.17 -14.58 3.62
CA GLY A 20 2.24 -15.29 4.51
C GLY A 20 0.82 -14.72 4.41
N ARG A 21 0.38 -13.99 5.45
CA ARG A 21 -0.91 -13.27 5.54
C ARG A 21 -0.77 -11.74 5.45
N THR A 22 0.42 -11.24 5.11
CA THR A 22 0.73 -9.83 5.02
C THR A 22 0.93 -9.43 3.58
N VAL A 23 0.33 -8.31 3.18
CA VAL A 23 0.52 -7.68 1.88
C VAL A 23 1.05 -6.27 2.11
N LEU A 24 2.16 -5.95 1.43
CA LEU A 24 2.67 -4.60 1.30
C LEU A 24 2.39 -4.11 -0.12
N VAL A 25 1.97 -2.86 -0.26
CA VAL A 25 1.68 -2.22 -1.55
C VAL A 25 2.65 -1.06 -1.75
N CYS A 26 3.23 -0.94 -2.94
CA CYS A 26 4.05 0.22 -3.30
C CYS A 26 3.16 1.42 -3.65
N VAL A 27 2.90 2.28 -2.66
CA VAL A 27 1.99 3.42 -2.84
C VAL A 27 2.62 4.59 -3.59
N SER A 28 3.96 4.59 -3.75
CA SER A 28 4.64 5.53 -4.64
C SER A 28 4.27 5.31 -6.11
N GLU A 29 3.98 4.06 -6.50
CA GLU A 29 3.56 3.74 -7.87
C GLU A 29 2.13 4.22 -8.15
N LEU A 30 1.24 4.12 -7.16
CA LEU A 30 -0.14 4.65 -7.24
C LEU A 30 -0.21 6.17 -7.48
N SER A 31 0.80 6.92 -7.04
CA SER A 31 0.85 8.39 -7.16
C SER A 31 1.89 8.88 -8.15
N LYS A 32 2.51 7.98 -8.93
CA LYS A 32 3.63 8.31 -9.82
C LYS A 32 3.27 9.31 -10.92
N SER A 33 2.05 9.21 -11.46
CA SER A 33 1.50 10.10 -12.48
C SER A 33 0.74 11.31 -11.90
N LEU A 34 0.66 11.41 -10.56
CA LEU A 34 -0.11 12.42 -9.85
C LEU A 34 0.76 13.63 -9.44
N THR A 35 0.11 14.65 -8.85
CA THR A 35 0.79 15.88 -8.44
C THR A 35 1.66 15.69 -7.19
N LYS A 36 2.61 16.61 -6.96
CA LYS A 36 3.45 16.60 -5.73
C LYS A 36 2.62 16.70 -4.43
N ALA A 37 1.41 17.25 -4.49
CA ALA A 37 0.52 17.33 -3.33
C ALA A 37 0.02 15.95 -2.91
N GLN A 38 -0.02 14.98 -3.83
CA GLN A 38 -0.56 13.65 -3.64
C GLN A 38 0.50 12.63 -3.17
N GLN A 39 1.70 13.07 -2.80
CA GLN A 39 2.76 12.16 -2.34
C GLN A 39 2.40 11.45 -1.01
N PRO A 40 2.83 10.19 -0.81
CA PRO A 40 2.58 9.46 0.43
C PRO A 40 3.05 10.21 1.69
N SER A 41 4.20 10.90 1.62
CA SER A 41 4.73 11.70 2.72
C SER A 41 3.82 12.86 3.14
N ARG A 42 3.09 13.45 2.19
CA ARG A 42 2.14 14.54 2.45
C ARG A 42 0.89 14.01 3.15
N TRP A 43 0.36 12.90 2.66
CA TRP A 43 -0.76 12.24 3.32
C TRP A 43 -0.40 11.77 4.73
N LEU A 44 0.76 11.13 4.92
CA LEU A 44 1.25 10.69 6.24
C LEU A 44 1.48 11.84 7.24
N ALA A 45 1.65 13.08 6.76
CA ALA A 45 1.76 14.25 7.63
C ALA A 45 0.41 14.68 8.23
N THR A 46 -0.71 14.30 7.61
CA THR A 46 -2.06 14.65 8.06
C THR A 46 -2.40 14.00 9.40
N LYS A 47 -3.28 14.64 10.18
CA LYS A 47 -3.75 14.10 11.47
C LYS A 47 -4.48 12.77 11.28
N GLN A 48 -5.34 12.70 10.26
CA GLN A 48 -6.14 11.51 9.94
C GLN A 48 -5.25 10.29 9.63
N ALA A 49 -4.23 10.44 8.79
CA ALA A 49 -3.33 9.35 8.46
C ALA A 49 -2.55 8.87 9.70
N LYS A 50 -2.04 9.79 10.52
CA LYS A 50 -1.32 9.45 11.77
C LYS A 50 -2.19 8.67 12.74
N GLU A 51 -3.45 9.05 12.88
CA GLU A 51 -4.41 8.37 13.75
C GLU A 51 -4.74 6.96 13.23
N LEU A 52 -5.04 6.84 11.93
CA LEU A 52 -5.32 5.56 11.28
C LEU A 52 -4.14 4.58 11.45
N VAL A 53 -2.92 5.02 11.16
CA VAL A 53 -1.73 4.17 11.28
C VAL A 53 -1.50 3.73 12.73
N ARG A 54 -1.74 4.61 13.71
CA ARG A 54 -1.66 4.26 15.14
C ARG A 54 -2.73 3.24 15.54
N GLN A 55 -3.97 3.40 15.07
CA GLN A 55 -5.05 2.46 15.35
C GLN A 55 -4.74 1.08 14.78
N ILE A 56 -4.28 1.00 13.52
CA ILE A 56 -3.88 -0.25 12.88
C ILE A 56 -2.70 -0.89 13.60
N SER A 57 -1.71 -0.09 14.02
CA SER A 57 -0.56 -0.54 14.81
C SER A 57 -1.00 -1.21 16.12
N GLN A 58 -1.90 -0.56 16.87
CA GLN A 58 -2.44 -1.10 18.12
C GLN A 58 -3.26 -2.38 17.89
N MET A 59 -4.16 -2.36 16.91
CA MET A 59 -5.02 -3.50 16.57
C MET A 59 -4.20 -4.74 16.16
N LYS A 60 -3.17 -4.55 15.34
CA LYS A 60 -2.32 -5.66 14.85
C LYS A 60 -1.18 -6.00 15.81
N ARG A 61 -0.93 -5.18 16.84
CA ARG A 61 0.25 -5.26 17.74
C ARG A 61 1.57 -5.22 16.97
N ILE A 62 1.65 -4.34 15.98
CA ILE A 62 2.82 -4.14 15.11
C ILE A 62 3.29 -2.70 15.23
N GLN A 63 4.59 -2.46 15.20
CA GLN A 63 5.16 -1.11 15.23
C GLN A 63 4.72 -0.27 14.02
N VAL A 64 4.53 1.04 14.22
CA VAL A 64 4.09 1.98 13.18
C VAL A 64 5.07 1.99 11.99
N GLU A 65 6.35 1.91 12.29
CA GLU A 65 7.47 1.87 11.34
C GLU A 65 7.44 0.62 10.45
N SER A 66 6.84 -0.47 10.93
CA SER A 66 6.63 -1.67 10.14
C SER A 66 5.44 -1.54 9.19
N LEU A 67 4.45 -0.69 9.51
CA LEU A 67 3.28 -0.46 8.65
C LEU A 67 3.58 0.42 7.43
N VAL A 68 4.61 1.26 7.53
CA VAL A 68 5.06 2.19 6.48
C VAL A 68 6.57 2.07 6.31
N ASN A 69 7.00 1.46 5.21
CA ASN A 69 8.40 1.21 4.92
C ASN A 69 8.85 2.04 3.71
N VAL A 70 9.73 3.01 3.94
CA VAL A 70 10.32 3.81 2.85
C VAL A 70 11.62 3.17 2.40
N ARG A 71 11.70 2.82 1.12
CA ARG A 71 12.87 2.18 0.51
C ARG A 71 13.53 3.11 -0.49
N HIS A 72 14.80 3.44 -0.22
CA HIS A 72 15.61 4.28 -1.09
C HIS A 72 16.56 3.42 -1.92
N GLY A 73 16.46 3.50 -3.25
CA GLY A 73 17.30 2.74 -4.19
C GLY A 73 16.92 1.27 -4.37
N GLY A 74 17.60 0.59 -5.29
CA GLY A 74 17.33 -0.79 -5.67
C GLY A 74 16.11 -0.98 -6.58
N VAL A 75 15.80 -2.25 -6.88
CA VAL A 75 14.70 -2.64 -7.80
C VAL A 75 13.31 -2.40 -7.18
N ILE A 76 13.19 -2.45 -5.86
CA ILE A 76 11.94 -2.30 -5.10
C ILE A 76 11.92 -0.99 -4.30
N ASN A 77 12.18 0.12 -4.98
CA ASN A 77 12.20 1.45 -4.40
C ASN A 77 10.77 2.02 -4.20
N GLY A 78 10.63 2.98 -3.28
CA GLY A 78 9.37 3.68 -3.01
C GLY A 78 8.86 3.52 -1.59
N THR A 79 7.69 4.08 -1.32
CA THR A 79 6.99 3.95 -0.05
C THR A 79 6.06 2.75 -0.12
N TRP A 80 6.27 1.81 0.81
CA TRP A 80 5.50 0.58 0.93
C TRP A 80 4.62 0.64 2.16
N MET A 81 3.35 0.27 2.02
CA MET A 81 2.38 0.31 3.11
C MET A 81 1.66 -1.02 3.27
N TYR A 82 1.31 -1.39 4.50
CA TYR A 82 0.40 -2.51 4.76
C TYR A 82 -0.94 -2.28 4.07
N ALA A 83 -1.59 -3.36 3.63
CA ALA A 83 -2.86 -3.37 2.90
C ALA A 83 -3.87 -2.30 3.39
N GLU A 84 -4.19 -2.28 4.68
CA GLU A 84 -5.19 -1.34 5.23
C GLU A 84 -4.74 0.13 5.14
N VAL A 85 -3.45 0.40 5.33
CA VAL A 85 -2.89 1.75 5.23
C VAL A 85 -2.81 2.18 3.76
N ALA A 86 -2.46 1.25 2.87
CA ALA A 86 -2.37 1.49 1.43
C ALA A 86 -3.74 1.82 0.81
N VAL A 87 -4.79 1.11 1.22
CA VAL A 87 -6.17 1.39 0.77
C VAL A 87 -6.61 2.77 1.24
N ALA A 88 -6.39 3.12 2.51
CA ALA A 88 -6.77 4.44 3.03
C ALA A 88 -6.04 5.59 2.30
N TYR A 89 -4.76 5.39 1.96
CA TYR A 89 -4.03 6.34 1.12
C TYR A 89 -4.61 6.41 -0.30
N ALA A 90 -4.89 5.27 -0.92
CA ALA A 90 -5.46 5.19 -2.26
C ALA A 90 -6.84 5.86 -2.35
N GLU A 91 -7.71 5.66 -1.35
CA GLU A 91 -9.02 6.33 -1.24
C GLU A 91 -8.88 7.84 -1.08
N TRP A 92 -7.86 8.30 -0.35
CA TRP A 92 -7.56 9.72 -0.23
C TRP A 92 -7.13 10.36 -1.55
N LEU A 93 -6.49 9.59 -2.45
CA LEU A 93 -6.19 10.06 -3.80
C LEU A 93 -7.45 10.16 -4.66
N SER A 94 -8.27 9.11 -4.67
CA SER A 94 -9.53 9.00 -5.39
C SER A 94 -10.29 7.75 -4.95
N PRO A 95 -11.63 7.77 -4.85
CA PRO A 95 -12.43 6.57 -4.61
C PRO A 95 -12.14 5.43 -5.60
N GLU A 96 -11.85 5.75 -6.87
CA GLU A 96 -11.54 4.74 -7.90
C GLU A 96 -10.20 4.04 -7.62
N ILE A 97 -9.18 4.82 -7.24
CA ILE A 97 -7.86 4.27 -6.90
C ILE A 97 -7.95 3.40 -5.63
N GLY A 98 -8.74 3.83 -4.65
CA GLY A 98 -9.05 3.04 -3.45
C GLY A 98 -9.70 1.69 -3.76
N LYS A 99 -10.69 1.68 -4.65
CA LYS A 99 -11.36 0.46 -5.12
C LYS A 99 -10.38 -0.48 -5.80
N ASN A 100 -9.61 0.01 -6.79
CA ASN A 100 -8.65 -0.81 -7.54
C ASN A 100 -7.57 -1.39 -6.62
N CYS A 101 -7.06 -0.59 -5.67
CA CYS A 101 -6.11 -1.05 -4.68
C CYS A 101 -6.69 -2.18 -3.81
N SER A 102 -7.92 -2.02 -3.34
CA SER A 102 -8.63 -3.04 -2.55
C SER A 102 -8.88 -4.33 -3.33
N GLU A 103 -9.27 -4.23 -4.60
CA GLU A 103 -9.46 -5.38 -5.49
C GLU A 103 -8.15 -6.09 -5.78
N GLY A 104 -7.08 -5.35 -6.07
CA GLY A 104 -5.75 -5.93 -6.26
C GLY A 104 -5.22 -6.65 -5.01
N ILE A 105 -5.46 -6.10 -3.82
CA ILE A 105 -5.12 -6.78 -2.55
C ILE A 105 -5.91 -8.11 -2.43
N LYS A 106 -7.20 -8.11 -2.73
CA LYS A 106 -8.02 -9.33 -2.72
C LYS A 106 -7.54 -10.34 -3.74
N GLU A 107 -7.14 -9.91 -4.92
CA GLU A 107 -6.60 -10.78 -5.96
C GLU A 107 -5.29 -11.46 -5.50
N VAL A 108 -4.31 -10.68 -5.03
CA VAL A 108 -3.03 -11.27 -4.61
C VAL A 108 -3.14 -12.17 -3.38
N ILE A 109 -4.14 -11.96 -2.52
CA ILE A 109 -4.45 -12.84 -1.38
C ILE A 109 -5.23 -14.07 -1.86
N GLY A 110 -6.27 -13.87 -2.68
CA GLY A 110 -7.21 -14.90 -3.14
C GLY A 110 -6.56 -15.96 -4.03
N VAL A 111 -5.49 -15.62 -4.74
CA VAL A 111 -4.68 -16.60 -5.51
C VAL A 111 -4.05 -17.68 -4.60
N LYS A 112 -4.03 -17.51 -3.26
CA LYS A 112 -3.50 -18.54 -2.34
C LYS A 112 -4.50 -19.60 -1.87
N THR A 113 -5.74 -19.62 -2.36
CA THR A 113 -6.72 -20.68 -2.04
C THR A 113 -7.10 -21.51 -3.26
N SER A 114 -6.10 -22.04 -3.96
CA SER A 114 -6.28 -23.16 -4.89
C SER A 114 -5.05 -24.04 -4.84
N LYS A 115 -4.98 -24.84 -3.78
CA LYS A 115 -4.33 -26.15 -3.75
C LYS A 115 -4.86 -26.95 -2.56
#